data_AF-A0A2V5VZI6-F1
#
_entry.id   AF-A0A2V5VZI6-F1
#
_cell.length_a   1.000
_cell.length_b   1.000
_cell.length_c   1.000
_cell.angle_alpha   90.00
_cell.angle_beta   90.00
_cell.angle_gamma   90.00
#
_symmetry.space_group_name_H-M   'P 1'
#
loop_
_entity.id
_entity.type
_entity.pdbx_description
1 polymer ?
#
loop_
_entity_poly.entity_id
_entity_poly.type
_entity_poly.pdbx_seq_one_letter_code
_entity_poly.pdbx_strand_id
1 'polypeptide(L)'
;MTSKILLAIVSAFVLATASVRAADDTVLLNTLGYTTGQSVLLTHMAVGTLADAYVGKAYKQEQATTFVDTYIRVTKGMKDQMQKLVDAGSLSKDDSQFVENTIEVLDLVLREAGDLKDYMGSGKQADAQAYDSSRKKALKEIKTLLSIKD
;
A
#
# COMPACT_ATOMS: atom_id res chain seq x y z
N MET A 1 19.41 -27.00 53.23
CA MET A 1 20.19 -26.53 52.06
C MET A 1 19.25 -26.39 50.86
N THR A 2 18.26 -25.50 50.92
CA THR A 2 17.04 -25.67 50.08
C THR A 2 16.38 -24.39 49.57
N SER A 3 16.58 -23.22 50.18
CA SER A 3 15.93 -21.97 49.74
C SER A 3 16.80 -21.11 48.81
N LYS A 4 18.12 -21.02 49.09
CA LYS A 4 19.05 -20.19 48.30
C LYS A 4 19.35 -20.75 46.90
N ILE A 5 19.28 -22.07 46.73
CA ILE A 5 19.52 -22.74 45.44
C ILE A 5 18.27 -22.64 44.55
N LEU A 6 17.06 -22.72 45.12
CA LEU A 6 15.81 -22.56 44.37
C LEU A 6 15.67 -21.13 43.80
N LEU A 7 16.05 -20.11 44.58
CA LEU A 7 15.99 -18.72 44.13
C LEU A 7 16.93 -18.45 42.94
N ALA A 8 18.14 -19.01 42.97
CA ALA A 8 19.13 -18.86 41.90
C ALA A 8 18.70 -19.55 40.58
N ILE A 9 18.00 -20.68 40.67
CA ILE A 9 17.50 -21.40 39.48
C ILE A 9 16.33 -20.65 38.83
N VAL A 10 15.45 -20.03 39.62
CA VAL A 10 14.35 -19.20 39.09
C VAL A 10 14.89 -17.92 38.44
N SER A 11 15.93 -17.29 39.01
CA SER A 11 16.57 -16.11 38.40
C SER A 11 17.26 -16.43 37.07
N ALA A 12 17.87 -17.61 36.94
CA ALA A 12 18.52 -18.03 35.71
C ALA A 12 17.52 -18.39 34.59
N PHE A 13 16.32 -18.88 34.94
CA PHE A 13 15.30 -19.24 33.96
C PHE A 13 14.58 -18.02 33.36
N VAL A 14 14.44 -16.93 34.14
CA VAL A 14 13.83 -15.67 33.65
C VAL A 14 14.76 -14.91 32.68
N LEU A 15 16.08 -15.12 32.78
CA LEU A 15 17.06 -14.50 31.86
C LEU A 15 17.26 -15.29 30.55
N ALA A 16 16.82 -16.54 30.48
CA ALA A 16 17.01 -17.41 29.31
C ALA A 16 15.90 -17.29 28.24
N THR A 17 14.79 -16.59 28.53
CA THR A 17 13.64 -16.48 27.61
C THR A 17 13.59 -15.17 26.82
N ALA A 18 14.55 -14.25 26.99
CA ALA A 18 14.49 -12.90 26.41
C ALA A 18 15.50 -12.65 25.28
N SER A 19 15.87 -13.68 24.51
CA SER A 19 16.59 -13.51 23.24
C SER A 19 15.81 -14.12 22.08
N VAL A 20 14.50 -13.84 22.04
CA VAL A 20 13.84 -13.66 20.74
C VAL A 20 14.55 -12.45 20.15
N ARG A 21 15.56 -12.70 19.30
CA ARG A 21 16.08 -11.66 18.41
C ARG A 21 14.87 -11.19 17.63
N ALA A 22 14.32 -10.03 17.99
CA ALA A 22 13.62 -9.22 17.01
C ALA A 22 14.53 -9.22 15.79
N ALA A 23 14.00 -9.57 14.62
CA ALA A 23 14.69 -9.21 13.38
C ALA A 23 15.09 -7.75 13.54
N ASP A 24 16.20 -7.30 12.96
CA ASP A 24 16.51 -5.87 12.97
C ASP A 24 15.28 -5.16 12.36
N ASP A 25 14.41 -4.61 13.22
CA ASP A 25 13.05 -4.24 12.87
C ASP A 25 13.10 -3.20 11.75
N THR A 26 14.21 -2.46 11.70
CA THR A 26 14.63 -1.57 10.62
C THR A 26 14.70 -2.25 9.25
N VAL A 27 15.39 -3.39 9.12
CA VAL A 27 15.54 -4.10 7.83
C VAL A 27 14.20 -4.67 7.38
N LEU A 28 13.43 -5.23 8.31
CA LEU A 28 12.10 -5.76 8.04
C LEU A 28 11.16 -4.64 7.56
N LEU A 29 11.04 -3.56 8.34
CA LEU A 29 10.14 -2.44 8.02
C LEU A 29 10.56 -1.71 6.75
N ASN A 30 11.86 -1.49 6.52
CA ASN A 30 12.34 -0.90 5.27
C ASN A 30 12.01 -1.79 4.05
N THR A 31 12.15 -3.11 4.19
CA THR A 31 11.81 -4.05 3.11
C THR A 31 10.31 -4.04 2.82
N LEU A 32 9.48 -4.01 3.86
CA LEU A 32 8.03 -3.90 3.74
C LEU A 32 7.61 -2.56 3.13
N GLY A 33 8.23 -1.45 3.55
CA GLY A 33 8.00 -0.12 3.01
C GLY A 33 8.37 -0.02 1.52
N TYR A 34 9.52 -0.57 1.12
CA TYR A 34 9.94 -0.61 -0.28
C TYR A 34 8.98 -1.45 -1.15
N THR A 35 8.62 -2.65 -0.68
CA THR A 35 7.68 -3.54 -1.38
C THR A 35 6.30 -2.91 -1.50
N THR A 36 5.85 -2.23 -0.44
CA THR A 36 4.61 -1.46 -0.40
C THR A 36 4.62 -0.35 -1.44
N GLY A 37 5.65 0.49 -1.45
CA GLY A 37 5.77 1.57 -2.42
C GLY A 37 5.83 1.06 -3.86
N GLN A 38 6.57 -0.04 -4.12
CA GLN A 38 6.58 -0.70 -5.43
C GLN A 38 5.18 -1.16 -5.83
N SER A 39 4.42 -1.78 -4.93
CA SER A 39 3.06 -2.25 -5.19
C SER A 39 2.13 -1.10 -5.58
N VAL A 40 2.24 0.06 -4.92
CA VAL A 40 1.47 1.26 -5.26
C VAL A 40 1.82 1.74 -6.68
N LEU A 41 3.11 1.87 -7.01
CA LEU A 41 3.55 2.28 -8.34
C LEU A 41 3.09 1.31 -9.43
N LEU A 42 3.25 0.00 -9.20
CA LEU A 42 2.82 -1.01 -10.18
C LEU A 42 1.31 -1.00 -10.38
N THR A 43 0.53 -0.76 -9.33
CA THR A 43 -0.93 -0.65 -9.44
C THR A 43 -1.34 0.57 -10.27
N HIS A 44 -0.74 1.73 -10.01
CA HIS A 44 -0.91 2.93 -10.84
C HIS A 44 -0.57 2.66 -12.32
N MET A 45 0.59 2.04 -12.57
CA MET A 45 1.01 1.70 -13.93
C MET A 45 0.05 0.69 -14.60
N ALA A 46 -0.49 -0.26 -13.84
CA ALA A 46 -1.46 -1.24 -14.34
C ALA A 46 -2.80 -0.58 -14.71
N VAL A 47 -3.27 0.41 -13.94
CA VAL A 47 -4.45 1.22 -14.28
C VAL A 47 -4.19 2.01 -15.58
N GLY A 48 -3.02 2.65 -15.69
CA GLY A 48 -2.56 3.33 -16.91
C GLY A 48 -2.57 2.41 -18.15
N THR A 49 -1.92 1.26 -18.03
CA THR A 49 -1.83 0.26 -19.11
C THR A 49 -3.20 -0.26 -19.51
N LEU A 50 -4.11 -0.43 -18.54
CA LEU A 50 -5.48 -0.83 -18.81
C LEU A 50 -6.24 0.23 -19.60
N ALA A 51 -6.06 1.51 -19.28
CA ALA A 51 -6.69 2.60 -20.04
C ALA A 51 -6.20 2.60 -21.50
N ASP A 52 -4.90 2.45 -21.73
CA ASP A 52 -4.31 2.37 -23.07
C ASP A 52 -4.86 1.16 -23.84
N ALA A 53 -4.94 0.00 -23.20
CA ALA A 53 -5.48 -1.22 -23.80
C ALA A 53 -6.98 -1.10 -24.12
N TYR A 54 -7.75 -0.42 -23.27
CA TYR A 54 -9.17 -0.18 -23.50
C TYR A 54 -9.40 0.76 -24.69
N VAL A 55 -8.73 1.92 -24.71
CA VAL A 55 -8.82 2.90 -25.82
C VAL A 55 -8.30 2.30 -27.12
N GLY A 56 -7.23 1.50 -27.05
CA GLY A 56 -6.67 0.73 -28.16
C GLY A 56 -7.54 -0.46 -28.60
N LYS A 57 -8.70 -0.68 -27.97
CA LYS A 57 -9.65 -1.77 -28.27
C LYS A 57 -9.05 -3.18 -28.14
N ALA A 58 -7.98 -3.33 -27.36
CA ALA A 58 -7.41 -4.63 -27.02
C ALA A 58 -8.32 -5.40 -26.04
N TYR A 59 -9.07 -4.68 -25.20
CA TYR A 59 -10.08 -5.25 -24.31
C TYR A 59 -11.49 -4.73 -24.62
N LYS A 60 -12.47 -5.63 -24.50
CA LYS A 60 -13.88 -5.24 -24.46
C LYS A 60 -14.21 -4.57 -23.13
N GLN A 61 -15.27 -3.76 -23.12
CA GLN A 61 -15.71 -3.02 -21.94
C GLN A 61 -15.90 -3.92 -20.70
N GLU A 62 -16.53 -5.08 -20.84
CA GLU A 62 -16.73 -6.02 -19.72
C GLU A 62 -15.42 -6.54 -19.14
N GLN A 63 -14.45 -6.88 -20.01
CA GLN A 63 -13.13 -7.34 -19.60
C GLN A 63 -12.36 -6.21 -18.88
N ALA A 64 -12.37 -5.01 -19.46
CA ALA A 64 -11.71 -3.85 -18.88
C ALA A 64 -12.33 -3.46 -17.53
N THR A 65 -13.67 -3.51 -17.42
CA THR A 65 -14.39 -3.27 -16.17
C THR A 65 -14.01 -4.30 -15.10
N THR A 66 -13.87 -5.57 -15.47
CA THR A 66 -13.43 -6.62 -14.54
C THR A 66 -12.03 -6.36 -13.99
N PHE A 67 -11.11 -5.90 -14.85
CA PHE A 67 -9.75 -5.57 -14.42
C PHE A 67 -9.70 -4.34 -13.51
N VAL A 68 -10.36 -3.24 -13.88
CA VAL A 68 -10.35 -2.03 -13.04
C VAL A 68 -11.02 -2.28 -11.69
N ASP A 69 -12.10 -3.06 -11.65
CA ASP A 69 -12.75 -3.45 -10.40
C ASP A 69 -11.84 -4.33 -9.52
N THR A 70 -10.99 -5.14 -10.14
CA THR A 70 -10.00 -5.94 -9.41
C THR A 70 -8.94 -5.04 -8.78
N TYR A 71 -8.42 -4.06 -9.51
CA TYR A 71 -7.48 -3.08 -8.97
C TYR A 71 -8.12 -2.30 -7.82
N ILE A 72 -9.34 -1.77 -7.99
CA ILE A 72 -10.07 -1.07 -6.92
C ILE A 72 -10.18 -1.92 -5.65
N ARG A 73 -10.58 -3.19 -5.77
CA ARG A 73 -10.72 -4.08 -4.60
C ARG A 73 -9.41 -4.34 -3.89
N VAL A 74 -8.34 -4.62 -4.64
CA VAL A 74 -7.01 -4.91 -4.07
C VAL A 74 -6.42 -3.66 -3.41
N THR A 75 -6.48 -2.50 -4.08
CA THR A 75 -6.03 -1.22 -3.53
C THR A 75 -6.79 -0.85 -2.26
N LYS A 76 -8.12 -1.03 -2.26
CA LYS A 76 -8.94 -0.80 -1.07
C LYS A 76 -8.55 -1.75 0.07
N GLY A 77 -8.37 -3.04 -0.22
CA GLY A 77 -7.94 -4.01 0.79
C GLY A 77 -6.59 -3.66 1.41
N MET A 78 -5.63 -3.21 0.60
CA MET A 78 -4.33 -2.73 1.08
C MET A 78 -4.48 -1.49 1.97
N LYS A 79 -5.28 -0.51 1.55
CA LYS A 79 -5.56 0.70 2.33
C LYS A 79 -6.19 0.39 3.68
N ASP A 80 -7.21 -0.46 3.68
CA ASP A 80 -7.93 -0.84 4.89
C ASP A 80 -7.01 -1.57 5.90
N GLN A 81 -6.03 -2.36 5.43
CA GLN A 81 -5.05 -3.01 6.31
C GLN A 81 -4.02 -2.03 6.85
N MET A 82 -3.59 -1.04 6.06
CA MET A 82 -2.71 0.03 6.53
C MET A 82 -3.38 0.90 7.58
N GLN A 83 -4.66 1.22 7.39
CA GLN A 83 -5.42 1.97 8.39
C GLN A 83 -5.46 1.23 9.73
N LYS A 84 -5.71 -0.08 9.71
CA LYS A 84 -5.68 -0.91 10.93
C LYS A 84 -4.30 -0.89 11.61
N LEU A 85 -3.22 -0.84 10.82
CA LEU A 85 -1.87 -0.77 11.36
C LEU A 85 -1.61 0.57 12.06
N VAL A 86 -2.09 1.69 11.50
CA VAL A 86 -2.05 3.02 12.15
C VAL A 86 -2.90 3.01 13.42
N ASP A 87 -4.13 2.52 13.34
CA ASP A 87 -5.09 2.49 14.45
C ASP A 87 -4.60 1.63 15.63
N ALA A 88 -3.77 0.63 15.38
CA ALA A 88 -3.17 -0.22 16.41
C ALA A 88 -2.19 0.53 17.31
N GLY A 89 -1.65 1.68 16.87
CA GLY A 89 -0.76 2.53 17.67
C GLY A 89 0.58 1.87 18.04
N SER A 90 0.97 0.81 17.33
CA SER A 90 2.19 0.04 17.61
C SER A 90 3.43 0.54 16.85
N LEU A 91 3.25 1.49 15.94
CA LEU A 91 4.32 2.04 15.11
C LEU A 91 5.06 3.18 15.82
N SER A 92 6.32 3.37 15.45
CA SER A 92 7.02 4.62 15.74
C SER A 92 6.34 5.79 15.03
N LYS A 93 6.63 7.02 15.44
CA LYS A 93 6.08 8.22 14.80
C LYS A 93 6.42 8.27 13.30
N ASP A 94 7.66 7.95 12.95
CA ASP A 94 8.15 8.04 11.57
C ASP A 94 7.52 6.93 10.70
N ASP A 95 7.40 5.72 11.23
CA ASP A 95 6.73 4.61 10.54
C ASP A 95 5.24 4.89 10.36
N SER A 96 4.56 5.42 11.38
CA SER A 96 3.15 5.81 11.30
C SER A 96 2.94 6.84 10.20
N GLN A 97 3.79 7.88 10.14
CA GLN A 97 3.72 8.90 9.11
C GLN A 97 3.90 8.32 7.70
N PHE A 98 4.81 7.36 7.52
CA PHE A 98 4.98 6.70 6.23
C PHE A 98 3.73 5.92 5.81
N VAL A 99 3.12 5.18 6.75
CA VAL A 99 1.90 4.42 6.47
C VAL A 99 0.72 5.35 6.17
N GLU A 100 0.56 6.44 6.92
CA GLU A 100 -0.45 7.48 6.67
C GLU A 100 -0.28 8.11 5.27
N ASN A 101 0.95 8.51 4.90
CA ASN A 101 1.24 9.02 3.56
C ASN A 101 0.91 7.98 2.47
N THR A 102 1.15 6.70 2.75
CA THR A 102 0.81 5.63 1.81
C THR A 102 -0.70 5.48 1.66
N ILE A 103 -1.48 5.60 2.74
CA ILE A 103 -2.95 5.58 2.71
C ILE A 103 -3.47 6.71 1.83
N GLU A 104 -2.93 7.93 1.98
CA GLU A 104 -3.31 9.08 1.15
C GLU A 104 -3.04 8.82 -0.34
N VAL A 105 -1.89 8.23 -0.67
CA VAL A 105 -1.56 7.86 -2.06
C VAL A 105 -2.48 6.75 -2.58
N LEU A 106 -2.82 5.76 -1.76
CA LEU A 106 -3.78 4.71 -2.14
C LEU A 106 -5.16 5.28 -2.44
N ASP A 107 -5.60 6.34 -1.73
CA ASP A 107 -6.84 7.04 -2.06
C ASP A 107 -6.78 7.75 -3.42
N LEU A 108 -5.62 8.29 -3.80
CA LEU A 108 -5.42 8.84 -5.15
C LEU A 108 -5.46 7.76 -6.23
N VAL A 109 -4.86 6.60 -6.00
CA VAL A 109 -4.92 5.46 -6.94
C VAL A 109 -6.34 4.89 -7.04
N LEU A 110 -7.09 4.84 -5.94
CA LEU A 110 -8.50 4.47 -5.95
C LEU A 110 -9.33 5.46 -6.78
N ARG A 111 -9.06 6.76 -6.64
CA ARG A 111 -9.71 7.81 -7.42
C ARG A 111 -9.38 7.68 -8.92
N GLU A 112 -8.12 7.47 -9.27
CA GLU A 112 -7.69 7.21 -10.64
C GLU A 112 -8.43 6.01 -11.26
N ALA A 113 -8.45 4.87 -10.56
CA ALA A 113 -9.14 3.68 -11.04
C ALA A 113 -10.66 3.88 -11.14
N GLY A 114 -11.26 4.61 -10.19
CA GLY A 114 -12.67 4.98 -10.23
C GLY A 114 -13.03 5.85 -11.43
N ASP A 115 -12.23 6.89 -11.69
CA ASP A 115 -12.45 7.78 -12.83
C ASP A 115 -12.23 7.05 -14.17
N LEU A 116 -11.29 6.10 -14.23
CA LEU A 116 -11.13 5.23 -15.40
C LEU A 116 -12.39 4.37 -15.61
N LYS A 117 -12.94 3.80 -14.55
CA LYS A 117 -14.18 3.01 -14.60
C LYS A 117 -15.36 3.86 -15.09
N ASP A 118 -15.47 5.09 -14.60
CA ASP A 118 -16.51 6.03 -15.04
C ASP A 118 -16.38 6.34 -16.53
N TYR A 119 -15.16 6.60 -17.01
CA TYR A 119 -14.89 6.78 -18.43
C TYR A 119 -15.23 5.54 -19.26
N MET A 120 -14.88 4.33 -18.80
CA MET A 120 -15.25 3.08 -19.48
C MET A 120 -16.77 2.91 -19.58
N GLY A 121 -17.52 3.34 -18.55
CA GLY A 121 -18.97 3.27 -18.53
C GLY A 121 -19.66 4.31 -19.41
N SER A 122 -19.11 5.52 -19.47
CA SER A 122 -19.77 6.67 -20.13
C SER A 122 -19.27 6.95 -21.55
N GLY A 123 -18.00 6.65 -21.83
CA GLY A 123 -17.28 7.07 -23.04
C GLY A 123 -17.09 8.58 -23.20
N LYS A 124 -17.42 9.39 -22.18
CA LYS A 124 -17.42 10.86 -22.29
C LYS A 124 -16.03 11.45 -22.14
N GLN A 125 -15.76 12.51 -22.90
CA GLN A 125 -14.50 13.26 -22.81
C GLN A 125 -14.26 13.87 -21.42
N ALA A 126 -15.32 14.32 -20.73
CA ALA A 126 -15.20 14.86 -19.39
C ALA A 126 -14.64 13.82 -18.39
N ASP A 127 -15.08 12.57 -18.50
CA ASP A 127 -14.61 11.49 -17.61
C ASP A 127 -13.19 11.05 -17.98
N ALA A 128 -12.82 11.10 -19.28
CA ALA A 128 -11.44 10.90 -19.70
C ALA A 128 -10.49 11.98 -19.13
N GLN A 129 -10.95 13.23 -19.06
CA GLN A 129 -10.19 14.33 -18.46
C GLN A 129 -10.08 14.19 -16.94
N ALA A 130 -11.14 13.73 -16.28
CA ALA A 130 -11.11 13.42 -14.85
C ALA A 130 -10.08 12.33 -14.55
N TYR A 131 -10.11 11.24 -15.32
CA TYR A 131 -9.11 10.17 -15.24
C TYR A 131 -7.68 10.69 -15.42
N ASP A 132 -7.41 11.46 -16.48
CA ASP A 132 -6.06 12.01 -16.73
C ASP A 132 -5.58 12.93 -15.59
N SER A 133 -6.48 13.75 -15.03
CA SER A 133 -6.18 14.60 -13.87
C SER A 133 -5.82 13.77 -12.63
N SER A 134 -6.65 12.78 -12.31
CA SER A 134 -6.43 11.88 -11.18
C SER A 134 -5.15 11.05 -11.34
N ARG A 135 -4.88 10.54 -12.54
CA ARG A 135 -3.66 9.81 -12.89
C ARG A 135 -2.40 10.67 -12.66
N LYS A 136 -2.38 11.90 -13.17
CA LYS A 136 -1.24 12.81 -12.99
C LYS A 136 -1.01 13.15 -11.52
N LYS A 137 -2.10 13.38 -10.78
CA LYS A 137 -2.02 13.64 -9.34
C LYS A 137 -1.48 12.43 -8.58
N ALA A 138 -2.00 11.24 -8.83
CA ALA A 138 -1.52 10.00 -8.22
C ALA A 138 -0.02 9.80 -8.50
N LEU A 139 0.41 9.91 -9.77
CA LEU A 139 1.82 9.73 -10.13
C LEU A 139 2.75 10.69 -9.39
N LYS A 140 2.36 11.96 -9.27
CA LYS A 140 3.15 12.97 -8.55
C LYS A 140 3.38 12.59 -7.08
N GLU A 141 2.32 12.18 -6.39
CA GLU A 141 2.42 11.81 -4.97
C GLU A 141 3.11 10.44 -4.79
N ILE A 142 2.96 9.50 -5.73
CA ILE A 142 3.73 8.25 -5.76
C ILE A 142 5.22 8.53 -5.89
N LYS A 143 5.62 9.42 -6.81
CA LYS A 143 7.02 9.80 -6.97
C LYS A 143 7.58 10.41 -5.69
N THR A 144 6.78 11.24 -5.02
CA THR A 144 7.14 11.84 -3.73
C THR A 144 7.33 10.78 -2.65
N LEU A 145 6.36 9.86 -2.49
CA LEU A 145 6.44 8.74 -1.54
C LEU A 145 7.68 7.86 -1.77
N LEU A 146 8.03 7.62 -3.05
CA LEU A 146 9.13 6.76 -3.45
C LEU A 146 10.47 7.49 -3.63
N SER A 147 10.50 8.80 -3.45
CA SER A 147 11.69 9.64 -3.72
C SER A 147 12.25 9.46 -5.15
N ILE A 148 11.36 9.27 -6.13
CA ILE A 148 11.72 9.18 -7.56
C ILE A 148 11.83 10.59 -8.13
N LYS A 149 12.93 10.87 -8.83
CA LYS A 149 13.16 12.17 -9.49
C LYS A 149 12.43 12.24 -10.84
N ASP A 150 12.07 13.45 -11.26
CA ASP A 150 11.54 13.73 -12.60
C ASP A 150 12.61 13.59 -13.70
#